data_AF-A0AA86W5U6-F1
#
_entry.id   AF-A0AA86W5U6-F1
#
_cell.length_a   1.000
_cell.length_b   1.000
_cell.length_c   1.000
_cell.angle_alpha   90.00
_cell.angle_beta   90.00
_cell.angle_gamma   90.00
#
_symmetry.space_group_name_H-M   'P 1'
#
loop_
_entity.id
_entity.type
_entity.pdbx_description
1 polymer ?
#
loop_
_entity_poly.entity_id
_entity_poly.type
_entity_poly.pdbx_seq_one_letter_code
_entity_poly.pdbx_strand_id
1 'polypeptide(L)'
;MKLAMTSTLFKVSLSLVLMLFLSLSSSEAVSSVKHDHAYPPQSHSQAEKLIRSLNLFPKDPVNIIKGDHAGFVPGNIVEKKFSFLGDSGSSVEDLGHHAGYYSLPHSKAARMFYFFFESRDTKDDPVVIWLSGGPGCGSEIALFYENGPFHIANNLSLTWNPYGWDQASNIIFIDQPTGTGFSYSSDDTDLRHDETGVSNDLYDFLQEFFKAHPELVKNEFYITGESYAGHYIPALASWINQGNKIKQGIHINLKGFAIGNAFTNPAIQYQAYPDFALDKRIITKDEHDDISKLIPNCEETAKACRTSSLPFVTRILFS
;
A
#
# COMPACT_ATOMS: atom_id res chain seq x y z
N MET A 1 -8.24 -51.81 -44.67
CA MET A 1 -9.61 -51.67 -44.12
C MET A 1 -9.50 -51.43 -42.63
N LYS A 2 -9.93 -50.24 -42.15
CA LYS A 2 -10.48 -49.84 -40.82
C LYS A 2 -10.04 -50.62 -39.55
N LEU A 3 -9.79 -50.05 -38.38
CA LEU A 3 -9.86 -48.69 -37.83
C LEU A 3 -9.15 -48.72 -36.45
N ALA A 4 -8.77 -47.52 -35.98
CA ALA A 4 -8.33 -47.08 -34.66
C ALA A 4 -8.89 -47.80 -33.41
N MET A 5 -8.11 -47.81 -32.32
CA MET A 5 -8.45 -46.99 -31.14
C MET A 5 -7.27 -46.79 -30.19
N THR A 6 -7.13 -45.53 -29.78
CA THR A 6 -6.08 -44.85 -29.03
C THR A 6 -6.22 -45.04 -27.50
N SER A 7 -5.08 -45.15 -26.81
CA SER A 7 -5.00 -45.05 -25.36
C SER A 7 -4.98 -43.58 -24.92
N THR A 8 -6.04 -43.12 -24.27
CA THR A 8 -6.09 -41.79 -23.64
C THR A 8 -5.99 -41.97 -22.13
N LEU A 9 -4.78 -41.96 -21.60
CA LEU A 9 -4.51 -41.78 -20.17
C LEU A 9 -4.41 -40.28 -19.90
N PHE A 10 -5.51 -39.71 -19.41
CA PHE A 10 -5.56 -38.36 -18.83
C PHE A 10 -4.65 -38.34 -17.58
N LYS A 11 -3.45 -37.77 -17.69
CA LYS A 11 -2.71 -37.22 -16.55
C LYS A 11 -2.97 -35.71 -16.53
N VAL A 12 -4.11 -35.31 -15.98
CA VAL A 12 -4.33 -33.93 -15.58
C VAL A 12 -3.65 -33.74 -14.23
N SER A 13 -2.72 -32.80 -14.20
CA SER A 13 -1.98 -32.39 -13.01
C SER A 13 -2.93 -31.93 -11.92
N LEU A 14 -2.77 -32.53 -10.73
CA LEU A 14 -3.54 -32.29 -9.51
C LEU A 14 -3.40 -30.85 -8.96
N SER A 15 -2.53 -30.02 -9.57
CA SER A 15 -2.27 -28.64 -9.14
C SER A 15 -3.29 -27.61 -9.64
N LEU A 16 -4.12 -27.91 -10.66
CA LEU A 16 -5.10 -26.93 -11.18
C LEU A 16 -6.48 -26.99 -10.52
N VAL A 17 -6.77 -28.04 -9.74
CA VAL A 17 -8.05 -28.20 -9.03
C VAL A 17 -8.05 -27.48 -7.67
N LEU A 18 -6.87 -27.16 -7.12
CA LEU A 18 -6.78 -26.50 -5.82
C LEU A 18 -7.03 -24.98 -5.85
N MET A 19 -7.06 -24.35 -7.02
CA MET A 19 -7.33 -22.91 -7.16
C MET A 19 -8.79 -22.55 -7.52
N LEU A 20 -9.65 -23.53 -7.79
CA LEU A 20 -11.06 -23.30 -8.18
C LEU A 20 -12.09 -23.67 -7.10
N PHE A 21 -11.65 -24.10 -5.91
CA PHE A 21 -12.54 -24.47 -4.79
C PHE A 21 -12.54 -23.48 -3.60
N LEU A 22 -11.91 -22.31 -3.72
CA LEU A 22 -11.94 -21.28 -2.67
C LEU A 22 -13.01 -20.20 -2.86
N SER A 23 -13.90 -20.35 -3.84
CA SER A 23 -15.00 -19.41 -4.06
C SER A 23 -16.33 -20.13 -4.23
N LEU A 24 -16.87 -20.69 -3.14
CA LEU A 24 -18.31 -21.00 -3.01
C LEU A 24 -18.65 -21.12 -1.51
N SER A 25 -19.24 -20.03 -1.00
CA SER A 25 -20.27 -19.95 0.05
C SER A 25 -20.45 -21.14 1.01
N SER A 26 -20.24 -20.88 2.31
CA SER A 26 -21.02 -21.50 3.38
C SER A 26 -21.55 -20.42 4.32
N SER A 27 -22.81 -20.05 4.10
CA SER A 27 -23.66 -19.42 5.11
C SER A 27 -24.34 -20.57 5.87
N GLU A 28 -24.05 -20.71 7.16
CA GLU A 28 -25.04 -20.73 8.26
C GLU A 28 -24.46 -21.26 9.59
N ALA A 29 -25.00 -20.68 10.67
CA ALA A 29 -24.98 -21.09 12.08
C ALA A 29 -23.68 -20.89 12.89
N VAL A 30 -23.51 -19.67 13.41
CA VAL A 30 -22.63 -19.40 14.57
C VAL A 30 -23.29 -19.97 15.83
N SER A 31 -22.83 -21.13 16.29
CA SER A 31 -23.04 -21.53 17.68
C SER A 31 -22.06 -20.78 18.57
N SER A 32 -22.58 -20.01 19.53
CA SER A 32 -21.83 -19.35 20.60
C SER A 32 -20.91 -20.35 21.34
N VAL A 33 -19.61 -20.31 21.06
CA VAL A 33 -18.58 -20.90 21.93
C VAL A 33 -17.93 -19.76 22.71
N LYS A 34 -18.30 -19.65 23.99
CA LYS A 34 -17.58 -18.79 24.93
C LYS A 34 -16.25 -19.46 25.27
N HIS A 35 -15.15 -18.93 24.74
CA HIS A 35 -13.81 -19.28 25.21
C HIS A 35 -13.38 -18.27 26.29
N ASP A 36 -13.74 -18.57 27.54
CA ASP A 36 -13.05 -18.00 28.71
C ASP A 36 -11.70 -18.72 28.86
N HIS A 37 -10.69 -18.27 28.14
CA HIS A 37 -9.30 -18.58 28.45
C HIS A 37 -8.63 -17.35 29.02
N ALA A 38 -8.60 -17.28 30.36
CA ALA A 38 -7.71 -16.39 31.07
C ALA A 38 -6.26 -16.75 30.74
N TYR A 39 -5.60 -15.90 29.95
CA TYR A 39 -4.17 -16.03 29.68
C TYR A 39 -3.36 -15.65 30.94
N PRO A 40 -2.34 -16.44 31.32
CA PRO A 40 -1.43 -16.06 32.40
C PRO A 40 -0.63 -14.81 31.99
N PRO A 41 -0.06 -14.05 32.95
CA PRO A 41 0.66 -12.81 32.63
C PRO A 41 1.91 -13.12 31.80
N GLN A 42 1.80 -12.99 30.48
CA GLN A 42 2.91 -13.20 29.56
C GLN A 42 3.86 -12.01 29.61
N SER A 43 5.16 -12.28 29.69
CA SER A 43 6.16 -11.26 29.38
C SER A 43 5.91 -10.78 27.94
N HIS A 44 5.56 -9.50 27.77
CA HIS A 44 5.26 -8.94 26.46
C HIS A 44 6.38 -9.21 25.46
N SER A 45 6.03 -9.77 24.29
CA SER A 45 6.99 -9.97 23.20
C SER A 45 7.55 -8.60 22.76
N GLN A 46 8.76 -8.60 22.20
CA GLN A 46 9.39 -7.38 21.68
C GLN A 46 8.51 -6.70 20.63
N ALA A 47 7.80 -7.49 19.82
CA ALA A 47 6.82 -7.00 18.84
C ALA A 47 5.62 -6.32 19.52
N GLU A 48 5.08 -6.90 20.59
CA GLU A 48 3.97 -6.28 21.32
C GLU A 48 4.39 -4.93 21.91
N LYS A 49 5.58 -4.85 22.52
CA LYS A 49 6.15 -3.59 23.03
C LYS A 49 6.30 -2.52 21.94
N LEU A 50 6.77 -2.91 20.75
CA LEU A 50 6.88 -2.01 19.60
C LEU A 50 5.50 -1.52 19.14
N ILE A 51 4.52 -2.42 18.98
CA ILE A 51 3.13 -2.07 18.66
C ILE A 51 2.56 -1.08 19.70
N ARG A 52 2.80 -1.30 21.00
CA ARG A 52 2.40 -0.35 22.06
C ARG A 52 3.04 1.02 21.88
N SER A 53 4.34 1.04 21.56
CA SER A 53 5.10 2.28 21.40
C SER A 53 4.60 3.14 20.23
N LEU A 54 4.14 2.49 19.16
CA LEU A 54 3.50 3.12 18.00
C LEU A 54 2.06 3.58 18.27
N ASN A 55 1.59 3.46 19.52
CA ASN A 55 0.21 3.76 19.92
C ASN A 55 -0.84 2.90 19.21
N LEU A 56 -0.44 1.74 18.66
CA LEU A 56 -1.31 0.79 17.98
C LEU A 56 -2.10 -0.06 18.99
N PHE A 57 -2.54 0.49 20.12
CA PHE A 57 -2.98 -0.30 21.26
C PHE A 57 -4.46 -0.69 21.17
N PRO A 58 -4.82 -1.92 20.77
CA PRO A 58 -6.15 -2.41 21.03
C PRO A 58 -6.25 -2.79 22.51
N LYS A 59 -7.33 -2.36 23.17
CA LYS A 59 -7.65 -2.88 24.50
C LYS A 59 -8.13 -4.33 24.44
N ASP A 60 -8.55 -4.77 23.26
CA ASP A 60 -9.19 -6.06 23.00
C ASP A 60 -8.39 -6.87 21.96
N PRO A 61 -8.65 -8.18 21.81
CA PRO A 61 -8.07 -9.00 20.72
C PRO A 61 -8.45 -8.53 19.31
N VAL A 62 -9.41 -7.60 19.22
CA VAL A 62 -9.91 -6.99 18.00
C VAL A 62 -9.65 -5.49 18.08
N ASN A 63 -8.82 -4.98 17.16
CA ASN A 63 -8.38 -3.58 17.18
C ASN A 63 -9.44 -2.61 16.64
N ILE A 64 -10.50 -3.16 16.05
CA ILE A 64 -11.53 -2.44 15.33
C ILE A 64 -12.89 -3.04 15.70
N ILE A 65 -13.62 -2.38 16.60
CA ILE A 65 -15.00 -2.76 16.91
C ILE A 65 -15.91 -2.04 15.93
N LYS A 66 -16.66 -2.79 15.11
CA LYS A 66 -17.54 -2.21 14.09
C LYS A 66 -18.58 -1.29 14.75
N GLY A 67 -18.67 -0.05 14.25
CA GLY A 67 -19.56 0.99 14.80
C GLY A 67 -19.05 1.67 16.08
N ASP A 68 -17.85 1.35 16.56
CA ASP A 68 -17.19 2.10 17.63
C ASP A 68 -16.43 3.30 17.06
N HIS A 69 -16.85 4.51 17.44
CA HIS A 69 -16.22 5.77 17.05
C HIS A 69 -15.41 6.41 18.20
N ALA A 70 -15.22 5.70 19.32
CA ALA A 70 -14.55 6.24 20.49
C ALA A 70 -13.16 6.82 20.15
N GLY A 71 -12.92 8.06 20.55
CA GLY A 71 -11.65 8.75 20.36
C GLY A 71 -11.31 9.14 18.91
N PHE A 72 -12.27 9.09 17.98
CA PHE A 72 -12.08 9.65 16.64
C PHE A 72 -12.24 11.17 16.65
N VAL A 73 -11.21 11.90 16.25
CA VAL A 73 -11.27 13.35 16.06
C VAL A 73 -10.78 13.65 14.64
N PRO A 74 -11.71 13.88 13.68
CA PRO A 74 -11.36 14.09 12.29
C PRO A 74 -10.40 15.28 12.10
N GLY A 75 -9.52 15.16 11.11
CA GLY A 75 -8.61 16.24 10.69
C GLY A 75 -7.41 16.46 11.60
N ASN A 76 -7.02 15.48 12.43
CA ASN A 76 -5.86 15.61 13.31
C ASN A 76 -4.85 14.47 13.12
N ILE A 77 -3.57 14.85 13.11
CA ILE A 77 -2.44 13.94 13.25
C ILE A 77 -2.16 13.72 14.74
N VAL A 78 -2.05 12.45 15.13
CA VAL A 78 -1.50 12.03 16.41
C VAL A 78 -0.20 11.31 16.13
N GLU A 79 0.91 11.96 16.44
CA GLU A 79 2.25 11.50 16.12
C GLU A 79 3.07 11.30 17.41
N LYS A 80 3.92 10.29 17.41
CA LYS A 80 4.90 10.05 18.46
C LYS A 80 6.27 9.83 17.84
N LYS A 81 7.29 10.43 18.46
CA LYS A 81 8.67 9.98 18.28
C LYS A 81 8.79 8.59 18.89
N PHE A 82 9.37 7.67 18.14
CA PHE A 82 9.52 6.28 18.54
C PHE A 82 10.93 5.82 18.16
N SER A 83 11.43 4.76 18.79
CA SER A 83 12.76 4.23 18.48
C SER A 83 12.71 2.71 18.31
N PHE A 84 13.45 2.18 17.34
CA PHE A 84 13.49 0.76 17.05
C PHE A 84 14.70 0.09 17.68
N LEU A 85 14.53 -1.06 18.34
CA LEU A 85 15.65 -1.81 18.90
C LEU A 85 16.62 -2.29 17.79
N GLY A 86 17.80 -1.69 17.75
CA GLY A 86 18.92 -2.03 16.87
C GLY A 86 19.93 -2.96 17.54
N ASP A 87 20.75 -3.62 16.73
CA ASP A 87 21.87 -4.43 17.23
C ASP A 87 23.01 -3.55 17.80
N SER A 88 23.85 -4.15 18.64
CA SER A 88 24.92 -3.47 19.38
C SER A 88 25.88 -2.66 18.48
N GLY A 89 26.02 -1.36 18.76
CA GLY A 89 26.97 -0.45 18.08
C GLY A 89 26.34 0.78 17.40
N SER A 90 25.02 0.81 17.24
CA SER A 90 24.27 1.95 16.69
C SER A 90 23.31 2.48 17.76
N SER A 91 23.38 3.77 18.11
CA SER A 91 22.40 4.39 19.01
C SER A 91 21.05 4.47 18.31
N VAL A 92 20.09 3.78 18.90
CA VAL A 92 18.70 3.63 18.47
C VAL A 92 17.90 4.92 18.68
N GLU A 93 18.38 5.82 19.54
CA GLU A 93 17.70 7.07 19.89
C GLU A 93 17.55 8.07 18.72
N ASP A 94 18.31 7.89 17.63
CA ASP A 94 18.30 8.76 16.44
C ASP A 94 17.53 8.16 15.24
N LEU A 95 16.88 7.00 15.38
CA LEU A 95 16.55 6.12 14.23
C LEU A 95 15.07 6.07 13.82
N GLY A 96 14.15 6.29 14.75
CA GLY A 96 12.74 6.50 14.43
C GLY A 96 12.44 7.98 14.68
N HIS A 97 12.08 8.70 13.64
CA HIS A 97 11.76 10.11 13.81
C HIS A 97 10.32 10.22 14.25
N HIS A 98 9.37 9.70 13.46
CA HIS A 98 7.95 9.90 13.74
C HIS A 98 7.07 8.77 13.20
N ALA A 99 6.10 8.32 13.99
CA ALA A 99 5.02 7.46 13.52
C ALA A 99 3.71 7.93 14.10
N GLY A 100 2.63 7.79 13.34
CA GLY A 100 1.37 8.34 13.79
C GLY A 100 0.18 7.94 12.97
N TYR A 101 -0.96 8.44 13.42
CA TYR A 101 -2.23 8.30 12.74
C TYR A 101 -2.76 9.66 12.32
N TYR A 102 -3.29 9.72 11.11
CA TYR A 102 -4.11 10.81 10.64
C TYR A 102 -5.58 10.39 10.60
N SER A 103 -6.43 11.07 11.36
CA SER A 103 -7.88 10.85 11.31
C SER A 103 -8.48 11.58 10.11
N LEU A 104 -9.01 10.86 9.12
CA LEU A 104 -9.47 11.43 7.86
C LEU A 104 -10.73 12.30 8.06
N PRO A 105 -10.74 13.58 7.60
CA PRO A 105 -11.78 14.55 7.93
C PRO A 105 -13.14 14.21 7.31
N HIS A 106 -13.13 13.53 6.17
CA HIS A 106 -14.33 13.12 5.42
C HIS A 106 -14.66 11.63 5.58
N SER A 107 -14.35 11.07 6.76
CA SER A 107 -14.62 9.68 7.11
C SER A 107 -15.40 9.57 8.43
N LYS A 108 -15.97 8.40 8.70
CA LYS A 108 -16.67 8.14 9.96
C LYS A 108 -15.73 7.68 11.07
N ALA A 109 -14.67 6.95 10.73
CA ALA A 109 -13.71 6.43 11.70
C ALA A 109 -12.33 6.11 11.11
N ALA A 110 -12.04 6.52 9.87
CA ALA A 110 -10.82 6.14 9.20
C ALA A 110 -9.59 6.86 9.74
N ARG A 111 -8.55 6.08 10.02
CA ARG A 111 -7.25 6.54 10.51
C ARG A 111 -6.17 5.97 9.61
N MET A 112 -5.42 6.85 8.95
CA MET A 112 -4.27 6.49 8.12
C MET A 112 -3.01 6.47 8.95
N PHE A 113 -2.28 5.36 8.94
CA PHE A 113 -1.01 5.19 9.60
C PHE A 113 0.16 5.58 8.67
N TYR A 114 1.21 6.15 9.25
CA TYR A 114 2.45 6.43 8.54
C TYR A 114 3.67 6.34 9.43
N PHE A 115 4.81 6.09 8.79
CA PHE A 115 6.14 6.36 9.31
C PHE A 115 6.75 7.56 8.57
N PHE A 116 7.45 8.41 9.30
CA PHE A 116 8.22 9.52 8.76
C PHE A 116 9.66 9.49 9.31
N PHE A 117 10.62 9.61 8.40
CA PHE A 117 12.05 9.68 8.68
C PHE A 117 12.64 10.95 8.05
N GLU A 118 13.13 11.87 8.88
CA GLU A 118 14.01 12.96 8.45
C GLU A 118 15.26 12.45 7.72
N SER A 119 15.77 13.28 6.81
CA SER A 119 17.01 12.99 6.08
C SER A 119 18.21 12.86 7.02
N ARG A 120 19.11 11.91 6.70
CA ARG A 120 20.41 11.73 7.36
C ARG A 120 21.43 12.80 7.00
N ASP A 121 21.26 13.50 5.89
CA ASP A 121 22.20 14.54 5.44
C ASP A 121 21.74 15.93 5.90
N THR A 122 20.62 16.43 5.36
CA THR A 122 20.09 17.75 5.74
C THR A 122 18.56 17.82 5.74
N LYS A 123 18.00 18.58 6.69
CA LYS A 123 16.55 18.85 6.76
C LYS A 123 16.02 19.62 5.55
N ASP A 124 16.89 20.26 4.78
CA ASP A 124 16.53 20.96 3.54
C ASP A 124 16.34 20.00 2.33
N ASP A 125 16.66 18.71 2.49
CA ASP A 125 16.47 17.72 1.44
C ASP A 125 14.99 17.54 1.05
N PRO A 126 14.71 17.04 -0.17
CA PRO A 126 13.33 16.84 -0.61
C PRO A 126 12.49 15.98 0.34
N VAL A 127 11.19 16.27 0.40
CA VAL A 127 10.21 15.37 1.00
C VAL A 127 9.77 14.36 -0.05
N VAL A 128 9.89 13.08 0.27
CA VAL A 128 9.51 11.97 -0.59
C VAL A 128 8.43 11.16 0.09
N ILE A 129 7.28 10.98 -0.55
CA ILE A 129 6.29 10.00 -0.11
C ILE A 129 6.45 8.70 -0.89
N TRP A 130 6.42 7.56 -0.20
CA TRP A 130 6.40 6.22 -0.77
C TRP A 130 5.00 5.60 -0.66
N LEU A 131 4.50 5.09 -1.78
CA LEU A 131 3.22 4.39 -1.89
C LEU A 131 3.44 2.96 -2.40
N SER A 132 3.20 1.96 -1.55
CA SER A 132 3.14 0.57 -1.99
C SER A 132 1.86 0.28 -2.79
N GLY A 133 1.93 -0.72 -3.67
CA GLY A 133 0.83 -1.16 -4.54
C GLY A 133 -0.09 -2.21 -3.90
N GLY A 134 -0.29 -3.33 -4.60
CA GLY A 134 -1.19 -4.41 -4.20
C GLY A 134 -2.39 -4.54 -5.13
N PRO A 135 -3.46 -3.74 -4.98
CA PRO A 135 -3.72 -2.71 -3.96
C PRO A 135 -3.80 -3.27 -2.52
N GLY A 136 -3.46 -2.46 -1.51
CA GLY A 136 -3.63 -2.82 -0.10
C GLY A 136 -2.42 -3.50 0.55
N CYS A 137 -1.23 -3.39 -0.04
CA CYS A 137 0.01 -3.79 0.62
C CYS A 137 0.53 -2.65 1.51
N GLY A 138 0.86 -2.96 2.77
CA GLY A 138 1.46 -2.00 3.69
C GLY A 138 2.79 -1.46 3.18
N SER A 139 3.07 -0.18 3.44
CA SER A 139 4.32 0.47 3.04
C SER A 139 5.51 0.03 3.91
N GLU A 140 5.26 -0.74 4.97
CA GLU A 140 6.29 -1.39 5.78
C GLU A 140 7.16 -2.35 4.96
N ILE A 141 6.62 -2.94 3.89
CA ILE A 141 7.40 -3.80 3.00
C ILE A 141 8.57 -3.00 2.42
N ALA A 142 8.30 -1.83 1.86
CA ALA A 142 9.33 -0.98 1.30
C ALA A 142 10.25 -0.39 2.38
N LEU A 143 9.67 0.00 3.52
CA LEU A 143 10.42 0.48 4.67
C LEU A 143 11.49 -0.50 5.14
N PHE A 144 11.18 -1.80 5.20
CA PHE A 144 12.07 -2.79 5.82
C PHE A 144 12.81 -3.71 4.84
N TYR A 145 12.39 -3.77 3.57
CA TYR A 145 12.96 -4.69 2.58
C TYR A 145 13.42 -4.04 1.28
N GLU A 146 13.13 -2.75 1.07
CA GLU A 146 13.48 -2.07 -0.18
C GLU A 146 14.37 -0.84 0.08
N ASN A 147 13.76 0.29 0.37
CA ASN A 147 14.40 1.60 0.31
C ASN A 147 14.32 2.40 1.61
N GLY A 148 13.75 1.84 2.67
CA GLY A 148 13.77 2.50 3.96
C GLY A 148 15.15 2.48 4.64
N PRO A 149 15.26 3.19 5.78
CA PRO A 149 16.51 3.34 6.53
C PRO A 149 17.07 2.04 7.11
N PHE A 150 16.25 0.98 7.24
CA PHE A 150 16.64 -0.24 7.96
C PHE A 150 16.26 -1.51 7.21
N HIS A 151 17.04 -2.56 7.48
CA HIS A 151 16.71 -3.96 7.19
C HIS A 151 16.38 -4.70 8.48
N ILE A 152 15.45 -5.66 8.41
CA ILE A 152 15.19 -6.60 9.51
C ILE A 152 16.18 -7.76 9.41
N ALA A 153 17.04 -7.91 10.42
CA ALA A 153 17.98 -9.03 10.50
C ALA A 153 17.30 -10.33 10.99
N ASN A 154 17.99 -11.48 10.86
CA ASN A 154 17.46 -12.79 11.25
C ASN A 154 17.08 -12.90 12.74
N ASN A 155 17.73 -12.12 13.61
CA ASN A 155 17.44 -12.01 15.04
C ASN A 155 16.31 -10.99 15.34
N LEU A 156 15.64 -10.47 14.32
CA LEU A 156 14.59 -9.44 14.37
C LEU A 156 15.08 -8.07 14.87
N SER A 157 16.38 -7.82 14.95
CA SER A 157 16.91 -6.48 15.17
C SER A 157 16.90 -5.67 13.88
N LEU A 158 16.82 -4.35 13.99
CA LEU A 158 17.05 -3.48 12.85
C LEU A 158 18.54 -3.27 12.61
N THR A 159 18.91 -3.28 11.33
CA THR A 159 20.27 -3.00 10.84
C THR A 159 20.20 -1.89 9.81
N TRP A 160 21.20 -1.02 9.77
CA TRP A 160 21.21 0.11 8.84
C TRP A 160 21.17 -0.35 7.38
N ASN A 161 20.36 0.34 6.59
CA ASN A 161 20.43 0.31 5.14
C ASN A 161 21.39 1.42 4.67
N PRO A 162 22.63 1.09 4.23
CA PRO A 162 23.56 2.06 3.67
C PRO A 162 23.13 2.57 2.29
N TYR A 163 21.98 2.13 1.77
CA TYR A 163 21.37 2.62 0.53
C TYR A 163 19.92 3.08 0.74
N GLY A 164 19.51 3.32 2.00
CA GLY A 164 18.20 3.86 2.31
C GLY A 164 18.00 5.25 1.70
N TRP A 165 16.79 5.53 1.22
CA TRP A 165 16.45 6.78 0.55
C TRP A 165 16.43 7.99 1.49
N ASP A 166 16.41 7.75 2.80
CA ASP A 166 16.59 8.74 3.84
C ASP A 166 17.99 9.41 3.81
N GLN A 167 18.95 8.95 3.00
CA GLN A 167 20.22 9.65 2.78
C GLN A 167 20.10 10.90 1.92
N ALA A 168 19.01 11.04 1.17
CA ALA A 168 18.80 12.13 0.23
C ALA A 168 17.38 12.69 0.29
N SER A 169 16.61 12.32 1.33
CA SER A 169 15.22 12.75 1.48
C SER A 169 14.70 12.64 2.90
N ASN A 170 13.74 13.51 3.20
CA ASN A 170 12.78 13.35 4.28
C ASN A 170 11.67 12.40 3.77
N ILE A 171 11.70 11.13 4.18
CA ILE A 171 10.87 10.08 3.56
C ILE A 171 9.67 9.67 4.43
N ILE A 172 8.49 9.59 3.79
CA ILE A 172 7.21 9.22 4.40
C ILE A 172 6.75 7.89 3.79
N PHE A 173 6.52 6.89 4.63
CA PHE A 173 5.87 5.63 4.26
C PHE A 173 4.46 5.64 4.81
N ILE A 174 3.45 5.53 3.93
CA ILE A 174 2.04 5.61 4.33
C ILE A 174 1.29 4.34 3.97
N ASP A 175 0.46 3.88 4.90
CA ASP A 175 -0.45 2.77 4.65
C ASP A 175 -1.75 3.28 4.04
N GLN A 176 -1.99 2.91 2.79
CA GLN A 176 -3.12 3.38 2.02
C GLN A 176 -3.56 2.34 0.98
N PRO A 177 -4.86 2.28 0.64
CA PRO A 177 -5.98 3.03 1.22
C PRO A 177 -6.36 2.57 2.64
N THR A 178 -7.36 3.21 3.26
CA THR A 178 -7.98 2.74 4.52
C THR A 178 -8.28 1.23 4.46
N GLY A 179 -7.82 0.47 5.46
CA GLY A 179 -7.86 -0.99 5.50
C GLY A 179 -6.53 -1.68 5.17
N THR A 180 -5.51 -0.91 4.80
CA THR A 180 -4.15 -1.39 4.47
C THR A 180 -3.25 -1.34 5.69
N GLY A 181 -2.44 -2.39 5.93
CA GLY A 181 -1.44 -2.40 7.00
C GLY A 181 -2.02 -2.02 8.36
N PHE A 182 -1.49 -0.97 8.97
CA PHE A 182 -1.98 -0.39 10.22
C PHE A 182 -3.07 0.67 10.05
N SER A 183 -3.38 1.10 8.82
CA SER A 183 -4.49 2.02 8.52
C SER A 183 -5.84 1.32 8.60
N TYR A 184 -6.79 1.89 9.34
CA TYR A 184 -8.05 1.21 9.64
C TYR A 184 -9.26 2.13 9.73
N SER A 185 -10.46 1.55 9.63
CA SER A 185 -11.73 2.18 10.04
C SER A 185 -12.63 1.15 10.71
N SER A 186 -13.49 1.60 11.64
CA SER A 186 -14.58 0.81 12.22
C SER A 186 -15.88 0.87 11.41
N ASP A 187 -15.89 1.57 10.27
CA ASP A 187 -17.00 1.62 9.33
C ASP A 187 -16.54 1.28 7.91
N ASP A 188 -17.09 0.20 7.34
CA ASP A 188 -16.74 -0.30 6.00
C ASP A 188 -17.03 0.72 4.89
N THR A 189 -17.89 1.71 5.14
CA THR A 189 -18.17 2.80 4.17
C THR A 189 -17.01 3.76 4.00
N ASP A 190 -15.98 3.68 4.85
CA ASP A 190 -14.76 4.47 4.69
C ASP A 190 -13.72 3.82 3.75
N LEU A 191 -13.93 2.56 3.35
CA LEU A 191 -13.04 1.86 2.42
C LEU A 191 -13.11 2.50 1.02
N ARG A 192 -11.96 2.56 0.34
CA ARG A 192 -11.86 3.19 -0.99
C ARG A 192 -11.92 2.17 -2.11
N HIS A 193 -12.65 2.55 -3.15
CA HIS A 193 -12.94 1.70 -4.31
C HIS A 193 -12.53 2.36 -5.64
N ASP A 194 -11.98 3.57 -5.59
CA ASP A 194 -11.47 4.28 -6.75
C ASP A 194 -10.31 5.24 -6.37
N GLU A 195 -9.55 5.66 -7.38
CA GLU A 195 -8.41 6.54 -7.19
C GLU A 195 -8.79 7.98 -6.83
N THR A 196 -10.05 8.39 -7.04
CA THR A 196 -10.51 9.71 -6.60
C THR A 196 -10.54 9.75 -5.07
N GLY A 197 -11.18 8.77 -4.44
CA GLY A 197 -11.22 8.60 -3.00
C GLY A 197 -9.83 8.45 -2.39
N VAL A 198 -8.92 7.69 -3.04
CA VAL A 198 -7.52 7.55 -2.60
C VAL A 198 -6.78 8.88 -2.67
N SER A 199 -6.89 9.60 -3.80
CA SER A 199 -6.19 10.89 -3.97
C SER A 199 -6.66 11.96 -3.00
N ASN A 200 -7.96 11.97 -2.65
CA ASN A 200 -8.52 12.88 -1.65
C ASN A 200 -7.93 12.60 -0.26
N ASP A 201 -7.94 11.35 0.18
CA ASP A 201 -7.42 10.97 1.50
C ASP A 201 -5.92 11.26 1.63
N LEU A 202 -5.13 10.95 0.59
CA LEU A 202 -3.70 11.24 0.56
C LEU A 202 -3.40 12.74 0.55
N TYR A 203 -4.23 13.54 -0.14
CA TYR A 203 -4.07 14.99 -0.12
C TYR A 203 -4.40 15.59 1.23
N ASP A 204 -5.52 15.17 1.85
CA ASP A 204 -5.89 15.60 3.19
C ASP A 204 -4.79 15.24 4.20
N PHE A 205 -4.21 14.04 4.07
CA PHE A 205 -3.04 13.65 4.85
C PHE A 205 -1.87 14.61 4.66
N LEU A 206 -1.47 14.90 3.41
CA LEU A 206 -0.35 15.80 3.13
C LEU A 206 -0.61 17.21 3.66
N GLN A 207 -1.85 17.71 3.56
CA GLN A 207 -2.24 19.00 4.11
C GLN A 207 -2.03 19.07 5.63
N GLU A 208 -2.37 18.01 6.36
CA GLU A 208 -2.16 17.95 7.81
C GLU A 208 -0.70 17.64 8.17
N PHE A 209 -0.01 16.82 7.39
CA PHE A 209 1.42 16.55 7.57
C PHE A 209 2.23 17.83 7.47
N PHE A 210 2.02 18.63 6.43
CA PHE A 210 2.72 19.91 6.24
C PHE A 210 2.29 20.99 7.24
N LYS A 211 1.12 20.88 7.88
CA LYS A 211 0.76 21.72 9.03
C LYS A 211 1.53 21.32 10.29
N ALA A 212 1.72 20.02 10.51
CA ALA A 212 2.46 19.47 11.64
C ALA A 212 3.98 19.70 11.51
N HIS A 213 4.49 19.69 10.27
CA HIS A 213 5.91 19.84 9.92
C HIS A 213 6.13 21.06 9.00
N PRO A 214 5.86 22.30 9.49
CA PRO A 214 5.87 23.51 8.65
C PRO A 214 7.24 23.84 8.06
N GLU A 215 8.33 23.39 8.67
CA GLU A 215 9.70 23.54 8.19
C GLU A 215 9.96 22.83 6.85
N LEU A 216 9.18 21.78 6.54
CA LEU A 216 9.31 20.99 5.31
C LEU A 216 8.48 21.55 4.13
N VAL A 217 7.60 22.53 4.36
CA VAL A 217 6.71 23.09 3.32
C VAL A 217 7.49 23.68 2.14
N LYS A 218 8.66 24.25 2.41
CA LYS A 218 9.51 24.87 1.37
C LYS A 218 10.25 23.83 0.53
N ASN A 219 10.42 22.61 1.05
CA ASN A 219 11.24 21.58 0.43
C ASN A 219 10.60 21.11 -0.87
N GLU A 220 11.40 20.56 -1.77
CA GLU A 220 10.86 19.91 -2.95
C GLU A 220 10.06 18.68 -2.55
N PHE A 221 8.91 18.45 -3.20
CA PHE A 221 8.07 17.29 -2.92
C PHE A 221 8.04 16.33 -4.11
N TYR A 222 8.25 15.05 -3.84
CA TYR A 222 8.19 13.98 -4.83
C TYR A 222 7.27 12.85 -4.37
N ILE A 223 6.50 12.30 -5.32
CA ILE A 223 5.64 11.13 -5.08
C ILE A 223 6.31 9.91 -5.69
N THR A 224 6.48 8.86 -4.90
CA THR A 224 7.16 7.64 -5.33
C THR A 224 6.39 6.40 -4.91
N GLY A 225 6.67 5.27 -5.55
CA GLY A 225 6.01 4.01 -5.23
C GLY A 225 6.15 2.97 -6.32
N GLU A 226 5.53 1.81 -6.11
CA GLU A 226 5.66 0.64 -6.98
C GLU A 226 4.31 -0.03 -7.31
N SER A 227 4.27 -0.77 -8.42
CA SER A 227 3.19 -1.71 -8.74
C SER A 227 1.87 -0.97 -8.96
N TYR A 228 0.81 -1.26 -8.19
CA TYR A 228 -0.48 -0.57 -8.27
C TYR A 228 -0.37 0.93 -7.92
N ALA A 229 0.74 1.40 -7.35
CA ALA A 229 1.03 2.83 -7.25
C ALA A 229 1.09 3.54 -8.62
N GLY A 230 1.21 2.78 -9.72
CA GLY A 230 0.95 3.25 -11.08
C GLY A 230 -0.43 3.87 -11.29
N HIS A 231 -1.40 3.56 -10.43
CA HIS A 231 -2.72 4.19 -10.36
C HIS A 231 -2.78 5.32 -9.32
N TYR A 232 -2.20 5.12 -8.13
CA TYR A 232 -2.26 6.10 -7.05
C TYR A 232 -1.48 7.38 -7.32
N ILE A 233 -0.26 7.24 -7.85
CA ILE A 233 0.68 8.34 -8.00
C ILE A 233 0.17 9.40 -8.99
N PRO A 234 -0.29 9.04 -10.22
CA PRO A 234 -0.81 10.06 -11.12
C PRO A 234 -2.11 10.69 -10.61
N ALA A 235 -2.93 9.94 -9.86
CA ALA A 235 -4.14 10.46 -9.24
C ALA A 235 -3.82 11.55 -8.20
N LEU A 236 -2.91 11.25 -7.26
CA LEU A 236 -2.45 12.21 -6.27
C LEU A 236 -1.72 13.39 -6.90
N ALA A 237 -0.82 13.15 -7.85
CA ALA A 237 -0.09 14.22 -8.55
C ALA A 237 -1.04 15.20 -9.26
N SER A 238 -2.06 14.66 -9.93
CA SER A 238 -3.10 15.45 -10.60
C SER A 238 -3.88 16.29 -9.59
N TRP A 239 -4.25 15.70 -8.45
CA TRP A 239 -5.00 16.39 -7.42
C TRP A 239 -4.18 17.49 -6.74
N ILE A 240 -2.90 17.24 -6.39
CA ILE A 240 -1.99 18.26 -5.87
C ILE A 240 -1.84 19.43 -6.84
N ASN A 241 -1.62 19.15 -8.12
CA ASN A 241 -1.51 20.19 -9.15
C ASN A 241 -2.78 21.04 -9.25
N GLN A 242 -3.96 20.41 -9.15
CA GLN A 242 -5.24 21.12 -9.13
C GLN A 242 -5.40 21.96 -7.87
N GLY A 243 -5.18 21.38 -6.69
CA GLY A 243 -5.22 22.05 -5.39
C GLY A 243 -4.32 23.29 -5.35
N ASN A 244 -3.08 23.16 -5.86
CA ASN A 244 -2.15 24.29 -6.00
C ASN A 244 -2.69 25.40 -6.92
N LYS A 245 -3.29 25.06 -8.06
CA LYS A 245 -3.86 26.04 -9.00
C LYS A 245 -5.03 26.81 -8.42
N ILE A 246 -5.90 26.13 -7.68
CA ILE A 246 -7.06 26.74 -7.03
C ILE A 246 -6.75 27.31 -5.64
N LYS A 247 -5.48 27.22 -5.20
CA LYS A 247 -4.99 27.68 -3.89
C LYS A 247 -5.73 27.03 -2.71
N GLN A 248 -6.04 25.74 -2.83
CA GLN A 248 -6.67 24.96 -1.76
C GLN A 248 -5.61 24.51 -0.75
N GLY A 249 -5.65 25.04 0.47
CA GLY A 249 -4.76 24.64 1.55
C GLY A 249 -3.30 25.10 1.36
N ILE A 250 -2.37 24.40 2.01
CA ILE A 250 -0.92 24.62 1.89
C ILE A 250 -0.48 24.26 0.47
N HIS A 251 0.27 25.17 -0.15
CA HIS A 251 0.90 24.93 -1.44
C HIS A 251 1.99 23.86 -1.31
N ILE A 252 1.83 22.74 -2.02
CA ILE A 252 2.82 21.65 -2.04
C ILE A 252 3.76 21.87 -3.21
N ASN A 253 5.06 21.98 -2.96
CA ASN A 253 6.10 22.20 -3.98
C ASN A 253 6.41 20.92 -4.79
N LEU A 254 5.40 20.36 -5.45
CA LEU A 254 5.50 19.14 -6.25
C LEU A 254 6.44 19.35 -7.44
N LYS A 255 7.55 18.61 -7.47
CA LYS A 255 8.56 18.68 -8.54
C LYS A 255 8.48 17.53 -9.53
N GLY A 256 8.04 16.37 -9.07
CA GLY A 256 7.93 15.20 -9.93
C GLY A 256 7.41 13.98 -9.20
N PHE A 257 7.38 12.86 -9.92
CA PHE A 257 7.04 11.57 -9.36
C PHE A 257 7.81 10.45 -10.08
N ALA A 258 8.02 9.34 -9.38
CA ALA A 258 8.68 8.15 -9.92
C ALA A 258 7.84 6.91 -9.60
N ILE A 259 7.71 5.98 -10.56
CA ILE A 259 6.89 4.78 -10.39
C ILE A 259 7.72 3.57 -10.82
N GLY A 260 8.03 2.69 -9.88
CA GLY A 260 8.70 1.41 -10.13
C GLY A 260 7.70 0.36 -10.61
N ASN A 261 8.08 -0.44 -11.61
CA ASN A 261 7.37 -1.66 -12.02
C ASN A 261 5.83 -1.52 -12.08
N ALA A 262 5.38 -0.39 -12.64
CA ALA A 262 4.02 0.08 -12.48
C ALA A 262 2.99 -0.75 -13.26
N PHE A 263 1.80 -0.92 -12.69
CA PHE A 263 0.59 -1.19 -13.45
C PHE A 263 -0.13 0.15 -13.66
N THR A 264 -0.12 0.64 -14.91
CA THR A 264 -0.63 1.97 -15.26
C THR A 264 -1.63 1.89 -16.41
N ASN A 265 -1.22 1.34 -17.56
CA ASN A 265 -2.07 1.22 -18.74
C ASN A 265 -2.28 -0.24 -19.12
N PRO A 266 -3.34 -0.89 -18.60
CA PRO A 266 -3.55 -2.31 -18.82
C PRO A 266 -3.74 -2.67 -20.30
N ALA A 267 -4.37 -1.78 -21.08
CA ALA A 267 -4.63 -2.04 -22.51
C ALA A 267 -3.34 -2.19 -23.32
N ILE A 268 -2.26 -1.53 -22.90
CA ILE A 268 -0.92 -1.67 -23.50
C ILE A 268 -0.15 -2.81 -22.82
N GLN A 269 -0.14 -2.83 -21.49
CA GLN A 269 0.72 -3.75 -20.73
C GLN A 269 0.29 -5.22 -20.85
N TYR A 270 -1.00 -5.52 -21.00
CA TYR A 270 -1.44 -6.91 -21.13
C TYR A 270 -0.88 -7.61 -22.37
N GLN A 271 -0.64 -6.86 -23.44
CA GLN A 271 -0.09 -7.40 -24.70
C GLN A 271 1.34 -7.90 -24.51
N ALA A 272 2.11 -7.30 -23.59
CA ALA A 272 3.51 -7.62 -23.38
C ALA A 272 3.74 -8.92 -22.58
N TYR A 273 2.74 -9.43 -21.87
CA TYR A 273 2.89 -10.65 -21.06
C TYR A 273 3.32 -11.89 -21.86
N PRO A 274 2.61 -12.31 -22.93
CA PRO A 274 3.02 -13.47 -23.71
C PRO A 274 4.38 -13.26 -24.37
N ASP A 275 4.64 -12.07 -24.91
CA ASP A 275 5.92 -11.74 -25.56
C ASP A 275 7.09 -11.87 -24.57
N PHE A 276 6.97 -11.27 -23.38
CA PHE A 276 7.98 -11.37 -22.33
C PHE A 276 8.18 -12.82 -21.88
N ALA A 277 7.09 -13.56 -21.65
CA ALA A 277 7.17 -14.94 -21.21
C ALA A 277 7.87 -15.83 -22.24
N LEU A 278 7.62 -15.62 -23.53
CA LEU A 278 8.30 -16.34 -24.61
C LEU A 278 9.79 -15.95 -24.70
N ASP A 279 10.12 -14.65 -24.66
CA ASP A 279 11.51 -14.16 -24.68
C ASP A 279 12.33 -14.71 -23.51
N LYS A 280 11.72 -14.77 -22.32
CA LYS A 280 12.34 -15.35 -21.11
C LYS A 280 12.27 -16.87 -21.03
N ARG A 281 11.76 -17.54 -22.07
CA ARG A 281 11.65 -19.01 -22.15
C ARG A 281 10.86 -19.62 -20.98
N ILE A 282 9.90 -18.86 -20.45
CA ILE A 282 8.96 -19.30 -19.42
C ILE A 282 7.86 -20.16 -20.07
N ILE A 283 7.48 -19.83 -21.30
CA ILE A 283 6.49 -20.56 -22.11
C ILE A 283 7.06 -20.97 -23.47
N THR A 284 6.42 -21.96 -24.09
CA THR A 284 6.68 -22.40 -25.45
C THR A 284 6.01 -21.49 -26.49
N LYS A 285 6.40 -21.65 -27.76
CA LYS A 285 5.78 -20.90 -28.87
C LYS A 285 4.29 -21.23 -29.03
N ASP A 286 3.91 -22.49 -28.82
CA ASP A 286 2.51 -22.93 -28.93
C ASP A 286 1.66 -22.29 -27.82
N GLU A 287 2.15 -22.28 -26.57
CA GLU A 287 1.48 -21.61 -25.45
C GLU A 287 1.38 -20.09 -25.66
N HIS A 288 2.43 -19.46 -26.18
CA HIS A 288 2.39 -18.06 -26.59
C HIS A 288 1.24 -17.82 -27.58
N ASP A 289 1.16 -18.60 -28.65
CA ASP A 289 0.15 -18.41 -29.70
C ASP A 289 -1.27 -18.66 -29.22
N ASP A 290 -1.44 -19.54 -28.23
CA ASP A 290 -2.73 -19.75 -27.57
C ASP A 290 -3.12 -18.58 -26.65
N ILE A 291 -2.18 -18.05 -25.86
CA ILE A 291 -2.42 -16.88 -25.00
C ILE A 291 -2.70 -15.63 -25.84
N SER A 292 -1.95 -15.40 -26.92
CA SER A 292 -2.10 -14.23 -27.80
C SER A 292 -3.49 -14.13 -28.42
N LYS A 293 -4.24 -15.24 -28.55
CA LYS A 293 -5.63 -15.23 -29.03
C LYS A 293 -6.59 -14.54 -28.06
N LEU A 294 -6.24 -14.44 -26.77
CA LEU A 294 -7.05 -13.80 -25.73
C LEU A 294 -6.84 -12.28 -25.68
N ILE A 295 -5.71 -11.78 -26.20
CA ILE A 295 -5.30 -10.38 -26.10
C ILE A 295 -6.29 -9.40 -26.75
N PRO A 296 -6.83 -9.63 -27.97
CA PRO A 296 -7.76 -8.68 -28.59
C PRO A 296 -9.00 -8.40 -27.74
N ASN A 297 -9.60 -9.45 -27.15
CA ASN A 297 -10.77 -9.30 -26.27
C ASN A 297 -10.41 -8.58 -24.95
N CYS A 298 -9.22 -8.85 -24.41
CA CYS A 298 -8.71 -8.15 -23.23
C CYS A 298 -8.55 -6.65 -23.51
N GLU A 299 -7.94 -6.28 -24.63
CA GLU A 299 -7.78 -4.89 -25.04
C GLU A 299 -9.10 -4.17 -25.24
N GLU A 300 -10.05 -4.80 -25.94
CA GLU A 300 -11.37 -4.21 -26.20
C GLU A 300 -12.12 -3.96 -24.90
N THR A 301 -12.09 -4.93 -23.98
CA THR A 301 -12.70 -4.80 -22.66
C THR A 301 -12.05 -3.68 -21.84
N ALA A 302 -10.71 -3.59 -21.86
CA ALA A 302 -9.98 -2.52 -21.18
C ALA A 302 -10.28 -1.13 -21.77
N LYS A 303 -10.39 -1.02 -23.11
CA LYS A 303 -10.78 0.22 -23.80
C LYS A 303 -12.23 0.59 -23.51
N ALA A 304 -13.14 -0.38 -23.46
CA ALA A 304 -14.55 -0.16 -23.11
C ALA A 304 -14.70 0.38 -21.69
N CYS A 305 -13.95 -0.18 -20.73
CA CYS A 305 -13.91 0.31 -19.34
C CYS A 305 -13.50 1.80 -19.26
N ARG A 306 -12.57 2.25 -20.11
CA ARG A 306 -12.16 3.67 -20.22
C ARG A 306 -13.31 4.60 -20.64
N THR A 307 -14.23 4.10 -21.46
CA THR A 307 -15.34 4.89 -22.03
C THR A 307 -16.61 4.89 -21.19
N SER A 308 -16.77 3.92 -20.28
CA SER A 308 -17.78 4.01 -19.23
C SER A 308 -17.44 5.15 -18.27
N SER A 309 -18.45 5.86 -17.79
CA SER A 309 -18.41 7.13 -17.06
C SER A 309 -17.57 7.10 -15.76
N LEU A 310 -16.24 7.06 -15.90
CA LEU A 310 -15.29 7.15 -14.80
C LEU A 310 -14.76 8.61 -14.68
N PRO A 311 -14.48 9.08 -13.45
CA PRO A 311 -13.97 10.44 -13.21
C PRO A 311 -12.69 10.75 -14.01
N PHE A 312 -12.40 12.03 -14.21
CA PHE A 312 -11.22 12.51 -14.96
C PHE A 312 -9.89 11.94 -14.45
N VAL A 313 -9.79 11.64 -13.15
CA VAL A 313 -8.63 11.00 -12.52
C VAL A 313 -8.37 9.60 -13.10
N THR A 314 -9.43 8.84 -13.38
CA THR A 314 -9.34 7.53 -14.03
C THR A 314 -8.93 7.66 -15.50
N ARG A 315 -9.24 8.77 -16.17
CA ARG A 315 -8.87 8.97 -17.60
C ARG A 315 -7.37 9.15 -17.81
N ILE A 316 -6.65 9.75 -16.87
CA ILE A 316 -5.18 9.91 -16.92
C ILE A 316 -4.47 8.56 -16.75
N LEU A 317 -5.05 7.67 -15.96
CA LEU A 317 -4.45 6.37 -15.66
C LEU A 317 -4.60 5.40 -16.82
N PHE A 318 -5.72 5.46 -17.53
CA PHE A 318 -5.96 4.56 -18.65
C PHE A 318 -5.57 5.14 -20.01
N SER A 319 -5.19 6.42 -20.17
CA SER A 319 -4.75 7.01 -21.47
C SER A 319 -3.35 6.53 -21.85
#